data_AF-A0A428UDE5-F1
#
_entry.id   AF-A0A428UDE5-F1
#
_cell.length_a   1.000
_cell.length_b   1.000
_cell.length_c   1.000
_cell.angle_alpha   90.00
_cell.angle_beta   90.00
_cell.angle_gamma   90.00
#
_symmetry.space_group_name_H-M   'P 1'
#
loop_
_entity.id
_entity.type
_entity.pdbx_description
1 polymer ?
#
loop_
_entity_poly.entity_id
_entity_poly.type
_entity_poly.pdbx_seq_one_letter_code
_entity_poly.pdbx_strand_id
1 'polypeptide(L)'
;MINHKLILAMAASALLGALAMTGWRSVYGKQGIKPTEKPSEHIVNICQLHHRLLAAYPTQKPTTFFQHLGLDHSEAPFTDPRWLMPGEAAYDKAHDAINKKWAEREQRLLNSARESEEEQALYSRVAEAMQDHQLMAVYMDQFMPELVKSQGGFKWLKKTCGKDWKEEN
;
A
#
# COMPACT_ATOMS: atom_id res chain seq x y z
N MET A 1 -17.95 -16.35 -29.59
CA MET A 1 -18.56 -16.90 -28.36
C MET A 1 -17.73 -16.44 -27.17
N ILE A 2 -18.23 -15.47 -26.39
CA ILE A 2 -17.53 -14.95 -25.22
C ILE A 2 -17.72 -15.93 -24.07
N ASN A 3 -16.62 -16.43 -23.52
CA ASN A 3 -16.61 -17.47 -22.49
C ASN A 3 -17.11 -16.89 -21.15
N HIS A 4 -18.35 -17.21 -20.78
CA HIS A 4 -19.05 -16.64 -19.63
C HIS A 4 -18.35 -16.90 -18.28
N LYS A 5 -17.47 -17.91 -18.23
CA LYS A 5 -16.64 -18.21 -17.04
C LYS A 5 -15.60 -17.13 -16.73
N LEU A 6 -15.10 -16.41 -17.74
CA LEU A 6 -14.09 -15.36 -17.55
C LEU A 6 -14.69 -14.08 -16.94
N ILE A 7 -15.96 -13.79 -17.26
CA ILE A 7 -16.67 -12.59 -16.76
C ILE A 7 -17.08 -12.79 -15.31
N LEU A 8 -17.49 -14.00 -14.91
CA LEU A 8 -17.83 -14.30 -13.52
C LEU A 8 -16.61 -14.21 -12.58
N ALA A 9 -15.43 -14.62 -13.03
CA ALA A 9 -14.21 -14.54 -12.21
C ALA A 9 -13.79 -13.09 -11.92
N MET A 10 -13.92 -12.18 -12.90
CA MET A 10 -13.57 -10.77 -12.69
C MET A 10 -14.57 -10.01 -11.82
N ALA A 11 -15.86 -10.37 -11.87
CA ALA A 11 -16.88 -9.77 -11.02
C ALA A 11 -16.72 -10.18 -9.54
N ALA A 12 -16.27 -11.42 -9.27
CA ALA A 12 -16.04 -11.91 -7.92
C ALA A 12 -14.88 -11.19 -7.21
N SER A 13 -13.77 -10.92 -7.92
CA SER A 13 -12.63 -10.17 -7.36
C SER A 13 -12.97 -8.73 -7.01
N ALA A 14 -13.81 -8.06 -7.82
CA ALA A 14 -14.22 -6.68 -7.57
C ALA A 14 -15.15 -6.56 -6.34
N LEU A 15 -16.03 -7.55 -6.12
CA LEU A 15 -16.94 -7.57 -4.98
C LEU A 15 -16.23 -7.94 -3.66
N LEU A 16 -15.25 -8.84 -3.70
CA LEU A 16 -14.42 -9.17 -2.54
C LEU A 16 -13.55 -7.98 -2.11
N GLY A 17 -12.97 -7.25 -3.08
CA GLY A 17 -12.23 -6.02 -2.79
C GLY A 17 -13.10 -4.94 -2.13
N ALA A 18 -14.36 -4.78 -2.54
CA ALA A 18 -15.26 -3.80 -1.92
C ALA A 18 -15.71 -4.18 -0.50
N LEU A 19 -15.91 -5.47 -0.20
CA LEU A 19 -16.30 -5.96 1.13
C LEU A 19 -15.15 -5.94 2.14
N ALA A 20 -13.91 -6.15 1.71
CA ALA A 20 -12.74 -5.97 2.59
C ALA A 20 -12.61 -4.52 3.07
N MET A 21 -12.93 -3.55 2.22
CA MET A 21 -12.80 -2.12 2.51
C MET A 21 -13.88 -1.57 3.46
N THR A 22 -15.06 -2.19 3.54
CA THR A 22 -16.13 -1.76 4.47
C THR A 22 -15.83 -2.15 5.91
N GLY A 23 -15.15 -3.28 6.14
CA GLY A 23 -14.68 -3.69 7.46
C GLY A 23 -13.66 -2.71 8.06
N TRP A 24 -12.79 -2.13 7.23
CA TRP A 24 -11.75 -1.18 7.67
C TRP A 24 -12.35 0.10 8.24
N ARG A 25 -13.31 0.73 7.54
CA ARG A 25 -13.95 1.96 8.04
C ARG A 25 -14.67 1.78 9.37
N SER A 26 -15.23 0.61 9.64
CA SER A 26 -15.94 0.34 10.90
C SER A 26 -15.00 0.18 12.09
N VAL A 27 -13.85 -0.48 11.89
CA VAL A 27 -12.84 -0.72 12.94
C VAL A 27 -12.06 0.56 13.27
N TYR A 28 -11.68 1.35 12.25
CA TYR A 28 -10.84 2.53 12.44
C TYR A 28 -11.61 3.85 12.61
N GLY A 29 -12.87 3.92 12.16
CA GLY A 29 -13.72 5.11 12.33
C GLY A 29 -14.01 5.48 13.80
N LYS A 30 -13.81 4.56 14.75
CA LYS A 30 -13.99 4.81 16.19
C LYS A 30 -12.72 5.30 16.91
N GLN A 31 -11.54 5.18 16.30
CA GLN A 31 -10.28 5.54 16.96
C GLN A 31 -9.92 7.04 16.86
N GLY A 32 -10.81 7.88 16.34
CA GLY A 32 -10.74 9.32 16.56
C GLY A 32 -9.45 9.98 16.04
N ILE A 33 -9.06 9.67 14.80
CA ILE A 33 -8.07 10.50 14.09
C ILE A 33 -8.73 11.86 13.86
N LYS A 34 -8.46 12.82 14.76
CA LYS A 34 -8.90 14.20 14.58
C LYS A 34 -8.19 14.79 13.36
N PRO A 35 -8.91 15.44 12.42
CA PRO A 35 -8.26 16.16 11.33
C PRO A 35 -7.40 17.29 11.91
N THR A 36 -6.09 17.21 11.74
CA THR A 36 -5.18 18.33 12.01
C THR A 36 -5.06 19.19 10.75
N GLU A 37 -4.97 20.51 10.93
CA GLU A 37 -4.89 21.50 9.83
C GLU A 37 -3.61 21.40 8.96
N LYS A 38 -2.63 20.59 9.37
CA LYS A 38 -1.47 20.19 8.53
C LYS A 38 -1.67 18.74 8.07
N PRO A 39 -1.27 18.39 6.83
CA PRO A 39 -1.20 16.99 6.43
C PRO A 39 -0.38 16.24 7.48
N SER A 40 -0.97 15.21 8.08
CA SER A 40 -0.25 14.39 9.05
C SER A 40 1.06 13.92 8.43
N GLU A 41 2.13 13.84 9.23
CA GLU A 41 3.46 13.39 8.76
C GLU A 41 3.39 12.09 7.95
N HIS A 42 2.46 11.20 8.30
CA HIS A 42 2.15 9.98 7.56
C HIS A 42 1.70 10.23 6.11
N ILE A 43 0.85 11.23 5.84
CA ILE A 43 0.41 11.58 4.48
C ILE A 43 1.62 12.03 3.66
N VAL A 44 2.47 12.90 4.22
CA VAL A 44 3.70 13.37 3.56
C VAL A 44 4.61 12.19 3.24
N ASN A 45 4.85 11.30 4.20
CA ASN A 45 5.70 10.12 4.04
C ASN A 45 5.16 9.17 2.96
N ILE A 46 3.85 8.89 2.96
CA ILE A 46 3.20 8.06 1.94
C ILE A 46 3.38 8.67 0.55
N CYS A 47 3.14 9.98 0.42
CA CYS A 47 3.27 10.71 -0.84
C CYS A 47 4.70 10.71 -1.37
N GLN A 48 5.69 10.95 -0.51
CA GLN A 48 7.11 10.94 -0.88
C GLN A 48 7.55 9.54 -1.34
N LEU A 49 7.11 8.48 -0.65
CA LEU A 49 7.44 7.12 -1.04
C LEU A 49 6.85 6.76 -2.41
N HIS A 50 5.57 7.03 -2.64
CA HIS A 50 4.97 6.81 -3.96
C HIS A 50 5.62 7.63 -5.06
N HIS A 51 6.02 8.88 -4.79
CA HIS A 51 6.76 9.69 -5.75
C HIS A 51 8.08 9.01 -6.16
N ARG A 52 8.88 8.58 -5.18
CA ARG A 52 10.16 7.91 -5.44
C ARG A 52 9.97 6.58 -6.18
N LEU A 53 8.98 5.79 -5.79
CA LEU A 53 8.64 4.53 -6.46
C LEU A 53 8.25 4.74 -7.92
N LEU A 54 7.40 5.73 -8.20
CA LEU A 54 6.99 6.05 -9.57
C LEU A 54 8.11 6.67 -10.41
N ALA A 55 9.02 7.43 -9.80
CA ALA A 55 10.18 7.98 -10.49
C ALA A 55 11.19 6.89 -10.86
N ALA A 56 11.44 5.93 -9.96
CA ALA A 56 12.34 4.79 -10.19
C ALA A 56 11.72 3.75 -11.14
N TYR A 57 10.42 3.48 -10.99
CA TYR A 57 9.69 2.48 -11.79
C TYR A 57 8.41 3.11 -12.36
N PRO A 58 8.50 3.85 -13.48
CA PRO A 58 7.34 4.45 -14.09
C PRO A 58 6.33 3.40 -14.55
N THR A 59 5.13 3.43 -13.97
CA THR A 59 4.05 2.52 -14.33
C THR A 59 2.83 3.29 -14.83
N GLN A 60 2.09 2.67 -15.76
CA GLN A 60 0.81 3.22 -16.22
C GLN A 60 -0.26 3.12 -15.13
N LYS A 61 -0.22 2.08 -14.29
CA LYS A 61 -1.12 1.92 -13.14
C LYS A 61 -0.34 2.07 -11.84
N PRO A 62 -0.84 2.85 -10.86
CA PRO A 62 -0.14 2.98 -9.60
C PRO A 62 -0.05 1.62 -8.89
N THR A 63 1.12 1.33 -8.36
CA THR A 63 1.43 0.12 -7.59
C THR A 63 1.28 0.40 -6.11
N THR A 64 0.71 -0.54 -5.37
CA THR A 64 0.58 -0.46 -3.90
C THR A 64 1.88 -0.85 -3.21
N PHE A 65 2.03 -0.48 -1.93
CA PHE A 65 3.17 -0.94 -1.12
C PHE A 65 3.23 -2.47 -1.02
N PHE A 66 2.08 -3.12 -0.92
CA PHE A 66 1.96 -4.58 -0.98
C PHE A 66 2.59 -5.13 -2.27
N GLN A 67 2.19 -4.61 -3.42
CA GLN A 67 2.71 -5.07 -4.71
C GLN A 67 4.21 -4.84 -4.86
N HIS A 68 4.76 -3.76 -4.31
CA HIS A 68 6.20 -3.51 -4.30
C HIS A 68 6.97 -4.59 -3.51
N LEU A 69 6.39 -5.13 -2.43
CA LEU A 69 6.97 -6.25 -1.70
C LEU A 69 6.53 -7.64 -2.24
N GLY A 70 5.71 -7.69 -3.29
CA GLY A 70 5.15 -8.96 -3.79
C GLY A 70 4.16 -9.61 -2.83
N LEU A 71 3.41 -8.78 -2.10
CA LEU A 71 2.26 -9.13 -1.26
C LEU A 71 0.95 -8.77 -1.96
N ASP A 72 -0.15 -9.38 -1.51
CA ASP A 72 -1.51 -9.02 -1.93
C ASP A 72 -2.37 -8.62 -0.72
N HIS A 73 -2.81 -7.37 -0.70
CA HIS A 73 -3.74 -6.82 0.31
C HIS A 73 -5.11 -7.53 0.37
N SER A 74 -5.48 -8.28 -0.67
CA SER A 74 -6.73 -9.05 -0.73
C SER A 74 -6.58 -10.49 -0.20
N GLU A 75 -5.39 -10.86 0.27
CA GLU A 75 -5.12 -12.17 0.87
C GLU A 75 -4.84 -12.07 2.37
N ALA A 76 -5.01 -13.18 3.09
CA ALA A 76 -4.62 -13.24 4.49
C ALA A 76 -3.10 -12.96 4.64
N PRO A 77 -2.67 -12.23 5.67
CA PRO A 77 -3.44 -11.75 6.82
C PRO A 77 -4.12 -10.37 6.62
N PHE A 78 -3.93 -9.71 5.48
CA PHE A 78 -4.33 -8.30 5.28
C PHE A 78 -5.83 -8.09 5.09
N THR A 79 -6.58 -9.16 4.85
CA THR A 79 -8.05 -9.15 4.82
C THR A 79 -8.69 -9.00 6.20
N ASP A 80 -7.98 -9.34 7.28
CA ASP A 80 -8.46 -9.12 8.65
C ASP A 80 -8.08 -7.71 9.10
N PRO A 81 -9.03 -6.77 9.28
CA PRO A 81 -8.74 -5.38 9.63
C PRO A 81 -7.82 -5.22 10.84
N ARG A 82 -7.78 -6.19 11.76
CA ARG A 82 -6.94 -6.19 12.97
C ARG A 82 -5.45 -6.33 12.69
N TRP A 83 -5.04 -6.54 11.44
CA TRP A 83 -3.63 -6.61 11.07
C TRP A 83 -2.84 -5.31 11.34
N LEU A 84 -3.52 -4.18 11.59
CA LEU A 84 -2.91 -2.91 12.01
C LEU A 84 -3.09 -2.61 13.50
N MET A 85 -3.49 -3.60 14.31
CA MET A 85 -3.70 -3.43 15.75
C MET A 85 -2.62 -4.19 16.52
N PRO A 86 -1.61 -3.50 17.09
CA PRO A 86 -0.57 -4.16 17.88
C PRO A 86 -1.17 -5.05 18.99
N GLY A 87 -0.64 -6.26 19.12
CA GLY A 87 -1.11 -7.26 20.08
C GLY A 87 -2.20 -8.21 19.56
N GLU A 88 -2.72 -7.99 18.36
CA GLU A 88 -3.62 -8.94 17.69
C GLU A 88 -2.83 -10.01 16.92
N ALA A 89 -3.34 -11.25 16.90
CA ALA A 89 -2.67 -12.32 16.15
C ALA A 89 -2.59 -12.05 14.63
N ALA A 90 -3.49 -11.22 14.09
CA ALA A 90 -3.44 -10.78 12.70
C ALA A 90 -2.28 -9.79 12.45
N TYR A 91 -1.94 -8.97 13.44
CA TYR A 91 -0.83 -8.02 13.38
C TYR A 91 0.51 -8.75 13.28
N ASP A 92 0.75 -9.73 14.17
CA ASP A 92 1.98 -10.52 14.16
C ASP A 92 2.15 -11.27 12.82
N LYS A 93 1.07 -11.90 12.33
CA LYS A 93 1.08 -12.59 11.03
C LYS A 93 1.38 -11.64 9.86
N ALA A 94 0.87 -10.41 9.90
CA ALA A 94 1.14 -9.42 8.87
C ALA A 94 2.59 -8.97 8.87
N HIS A 95 3.14 -8.71 10.05
CA HIS A 95 4.55 -8.38 10.21
C HIS A 95 5.46 -9.52 9.74
N ASP A 96 5.15 -10.76 10.08
CA ASP A 96 5.88 -11.94 9.59
C ASP A 96 5.83 -12.04 8.06
N ALA A 97 4.67 -11.82 7.44
CA ALA A 97 4.53 -11.84 5.99
C ALA A 97 5.34 -10.72 5.32
N ILE A 98 5.31 -9.50 5.87
CA ILE A 98 6.10 -8.36 5.39
C ILE A 98 7.59 -8.65 5.52
N ASN A 99 8.05 -9.08 6.69
CA ASN A 99 9.46 -9.39 6.95
C ASN A 99 9.96 -10.51 6.05
N LYS A 100 9.16 -11.58 5.85
CA LYS A 100 9.52 -12.66 4.94
C LYS A 100 9.70 -12.15 3.51
N LYS A 101 8.77 -11.34 3.00
CA LYS A 101 8.87 -10.79 1.64
C LYS A 101 9.98 -9.79 1.47
N TRP A 102 10.26 -9.00 2.50
CA TRP A 102 11.41 -8.12 2.54
C TRP A 102 12.72 -8.92 2.47
N ALA A 103 12.88 -9.93 3.33
CA ALA A 103 14.08 -10.78 3.34
C ALA A 103 14.27 -11.54 2.01
N GLU A 104 13.19 -12.07 1.41
CA GLU A 104 13.24 -12.68 0.07
C GLU A 104 13.74 -11.70 -1.00
N ARG A 105 13.40 -10.41 -0.87
CA ARG A 105 13.88 -9.36 -1.79
C ARG A 105 15.34 -8.99 -1.52
N GLU A 106 15.73 -8.79 -0.27
CA GLU A 106 17.13 -8.53 0.11
C GLU A 106 18.06 -9.65 -0.38
N GLN A 107 17.65 -10.91 -0.25
CA GLN A 107 18.41 -12.03 -0.79
C GLN A 107 18.57 -11.96 -2.31
N ARG A 108 17.54 -11.51 -3.05
CA ARG A 108 17.68 -11.30 -4.50
C ARG A 108 18.64 -10.15 -4.83
N LEU A 109 18.57 -9.06 -4.07
CA LEU A 109 19.44 -7.89 -4.20
C LEU A 109 20.91 -8.27 -3.98
N LEU A 110 21.22 -8.98 -2.89
CA LEU A 110 22.58 -9.44 -2.57
C LEU A 110 23.15 -10.38 -3.64
N ASN A 111 22.29 -11.13 -4.33
CA ASN A 111 22.69 -12.06 -5.38
C ASN A 111 22.63 -11.46 -6.80
N SER A 112 22.24 -10.18 -6.94
CA SER A 112 22.13 -9.48 -8.22
C SER A 112 23.20 -8.40 -8.33
N ALA A 113 24.13 -8.55 -9.27
CA ALA A 113 25.16 -7.54 -9.54
C ALA A 113 24.60 -6.22 -10.15
N ARG A 114 23.28 -6.11 -10.31
CA ARG A 114 22.63 -5.09 -11.15
C ARG A 114 21.62 -4.20 -10.42
N GLU A 115 21.20 -4.55 -9.22
CA GLU A 115 20.26 -3.73 -8.43
C GLU A 115 21.05 -2.77 -7.51
N SER A 116 20.65 -1.49 -7.44
CA SER A 116 21.42 -0.46 -6.76
C SER A 116 21.14 -0.40 -5.25
N GLU A 117 22.09 0.12 -4.47
CA GLU A 117 21.89 0.43 -3.04
C GLU A 117 20.67 1.37 -2.83
N GLU A 118 20.40 2.25 -3.79
CA GLU A 118 19.25 3.15 -3.78
C GLU A 118 17.92 2.39 -3.91
N GLU A 119 17.87 1.37 -4.77
CA GLU A 119 16.72 0.48 -4.89
C GLU A 119 16.49 -0.26 -3.57
N GLN A 120 17.54 -0.85 -2.99
CA GLN A 120 17.44 -1.52 -1.70
C GLN A 120 16.88 -0.58 -0.63
N ALA A 121 17.46 0.61 -0.47
CA ALA A 121 17.01 1.60 0.51
C ALA A 121 15.55 2.03 0.29
N LEU A 122 15.11 2.12 -0.97
CA LEU A 122 13.73 2.44 -1.29
C LEU A 122 12.76 1.35 -0.82
N TYR A 123 13.06 0.08 -1.11
CA TYR A 123 12.19 -1.03 -0.69
C TYR A 123 12.27 -1.29 0.83
N SER A 124 13.39 -1.01 1.50
CA SER A 124 13.48 -1.02 2.97
C SER A 124 12.49 -0.03 3.57
N ARG A 125 12.44 1.20 3.05
CA ARG A 125 11.47 2.21 3.51
C ARG A 125 10.03 1.80 3.25
N VAL A 126 9.75 1.07 2.18
CA VAL A 126 8.41 0.51 1.94
C VAL A 126 8.07 -0.53 3.02
N ALA A 127 8.98 -1.44 3.33
CA ALA A 127 8.77 -2.44 4.39
C ALA A 127 8.59 -1.79 5.77
N GLU A 128 9.41 -0.80 6.11
CA GLU A 128 9.28 -0.01 7.34
C GLU A 128 7.92 0.71 7.41
N ALA A 129 7.53 1.39 6.32
CA ALA A 129 6.24 2.06 6.24
C ALA A 129 5.08 1.07 6.42
N MET A 130 5.18 -0.14 5.85
CA MET A 130 4.17 -1.19 6.02
C MET A 130 4.05 -1.74 7.45
N GLN A 131 5.09 -1.60 8.27
CA GLN A 131 5.12 -2.03 9.67
C GLN A 131 4.74 -0.92 10.65
N ASP A 132 4.71 0.34 10.21
CA ASP A 132 4.12 1.45 10.96
C ASP A 132 2.59 1.35 10.88
N HIS A 133 1.98 0.92 11.99
CA HIS A 133 0.54 0.70 12.05
C HIS A 133 -0.27 2.00 11.84
N GLN A 134 0.24 3.16 12.27
CA GLN A 134 -0.45 4.44 12.15
C GLN A 134 -0.40 4.93 10.70
N LEU A 135 0.79 4.84 10.09
CA LEU A 135 0.97 5.15 8.68
C LEU A 135 0.10 4.25 7.81
N MET A 136 0.11 2.95 8.05
CA MET A 136 -0.70 2.03 7.24
C MET A 136 -2.19 2.17 7.50
N ALA A 137 -2.64 2.54 8.69
CA ALA A 137 -4.05 2.88 8.90
C ALA A 137 -4.48 4.05 8.00
N VAL A 138 -3.65 5.11 7.92
CA VAL A 138 -3.87 6.24 7.01
C VAL A 138 -3.83 5.79 5.55
N TYR A 139 -2.86 4.95 5.18
CA TYR A 139 -2.72 4.44 3.81
C TYR A 139 -3.94 3.64 3.36
N MET A 140 -4.39 2.71 4.20
CA MET A 140 -5.51 1.81 3.89
C MET A 140 -6.85 2.57 3.85
N ASP A 141 -7.04 3.59 4.68
CA ASP A 141 -8.28 4.39 4.69
C ASP A 141 -8.32 5.45 3.58
N GLN A 142 -7.21 6.16 3.34
CA GLN A 142 -7.21 7.36 2.48
C GLN A 142 -6.64 7.12 1.08
N PHE A 143 -5.62 6.27 0.94
CA PHE A 143 -4.90 6.09 -0.34
C PHE A 143 -5.39 4.88 -1.13
N MET A 144 -5.54 3.73 -0.46
CA MET A 144 -5.95 2.48 -1.11
C MET A 144 -7.27 2.55 -1.90
N PRO A 145 -8.35 3.19 -1.40
CA PRO A 145 -9.60 3.26 -2.16
C PRO A 145 -9.46 3.98 -3.50
N GLU A 146 -8.57 4.99 -3.58
CA GLU A 146 -8.30 5.75 -4.80
C GLU A 146 -7.27 5.04 -5.69
N LEU A 147 -6.27 4.38 -5.09
CA LEU A 147 -5.25 3.60 -5.80
C LEU A 147 -5.89 2.51 -6.65
N VAL A 148 -6.75 1.69 -6.04
CA VAL A 148 -7.39 0.54 -6.68
C VAL A 148 -8.30 0.96 -7.85
N LYS A 149 -8.83 2.18 -7.83
CA LYS A 149 -9.69 2.73 -8.89
C LYS A 149 -8.92 3.47 -9.99
N SER A 150 -7.66 3.83 -9.73
CA SER A 150 -6.88 4.67 -10.64
C SER A 150 -6.37 3.90 -11.87
N GLN A 151 -6.26 4.62 -12.99
CA GLN A 151 -5.66 4.15 -14.25
C GLN A 151 -4.37 4.91 -14.61
N GLY A 152 -3.79 5.68 -13.68
CA GLY A 152 -2.63 6.54 -13.95
C GLY A 152 -1.79 6.80 -12.71
N GLY A 153 -0.53 6.34 -12.69
CA GLY A 153 0.40 6.47 -11.54
C GLY A 153 0.61 7.92 -11.09
N PHE A 154 1.32 8.72 -11.89
CA PHE A 154 1.57 10.14 -11.58
C PHE A 154 0.30 11.00 -11.52
N LYS A 155 -0.71 10.69 -12.34
CA LYS A 155 -2.00 11.41 -12.31
C LYS A 155 -2.71 11.21 -10.97
N TRP A 156 -2.70 9.98 -10.45
CA TRP A 156 -3.22 9.68 -9.12
C TRP A 156 -2.39 10.37 -8.04
N LEU A 157 -1.07 10.28 -8.11
CA LEU A 157 -0.20 10.91 -7.13
C LEU A 157 -0.46 12.42 -7.06
N LYS A 158 -0.53 13.11 -8.20
CA LYS A 158 -0.85 14.54 -8.26
C LYS A 158 -2.24 14.86 -7.68
N LYS A 159 -3.24 14.02 -7.96
CA LYS A 159 -4.61 14.20 -7.42
C LYS A 159 -4.64 14.03 -5.90
N THR A 160 -3.97 13.00 -5.38
CA THR A 160 -4.06 12.55 -3.99
C THR A 160 -3.10 13.32 -3.08
N CYS A 161 -1.90 13.65 -3.57
CA CYS A 161 -0.84 14.32 -2.82
C CYS A 161 -0.67 15.81 -3.17
N GLY A 162 -1.17 16.26 -4.33
CA GLY A 162 -0.90 17.60 -4.85
C GLY A 162 -1.57 18.76 -4.09
N LYS A 163 -2.45 18.49 -3.12
CA LYS A 163 -3.00 19.54 -2.23
C LYS A 163 -2.02 19.92 -1.11
N ASP A 164 -1.14 19.00 -0.75
CA ASP A 164 -0.19 19.11 0.35
C ASP A 164 1.27 19.21 -0.14
N TRP A 165 1.49 18.97 -1.43
CA TRP A 165 2.78 19.01 -2.10
C TRP A 165 2.99 20.38 -2.76
N LYS A 166 3.80 21.24 -2.15
CA LYS A 166 4.50 22.26 -2.93
C LYS A 166 5.65 21.54 -3.63
N GLU A 167 5.64 21.52 -4.96
CA GLU A 167 6.86 21.24 -5.72
C GLU A 167 7.90 22.27 -5.25
N GLU A 168 8.83 21.86 -4.39
CA GLU A 168 10.08 22.60 -4.25
C GLU A 168 10.82 22.39 -5.57
N ASN A 169 10.90 23.48 -6.34
CA ASN A 169 11.63 23.61 -7.60
C ASN A 169 13.10 23.23 -7.44
#